data_AF-A0A6A8LVF9-F1
#
_entry.id   AF-A0A6A8LVF9-F1
#
_cell.length_a   1.000
_cell.length_b   1.000
_cell.length_c   1.000
_cell.angle_alpha   90.00
_cell.angle_beta   90.00
_cell.angle_gamma   90.00
#
_symmetry.space_group_name_H-M   'P 1'
#
loop_
_entity.id
_entity.type
_entity.pdbx_description
1 polymer ?
#
loop_
_entity_poly.entity_id
_entity_poly.type
_entity_poly.pdbx_seq_one_letter_code
_entity_poly.pdbx_strand_id
1 'polypeptide(L)' 'MVTPIEFAKAVLPHGVTTVITDPHEIANVSGAKGISFMIEQAKKAPLNIRFMLPSCVPAASFERSGAVLKAEDLKPF' A
#
# COMPACT_ATOMS: atom_id res chain seq x y z
N MET A 1 0.12 13.18 4.89
CA MET A 1 0.15 11.97 4.03
C MET A 1 1.20 12.18 2.97
N VAL A 2 2.17 11.27 2.85
CA VAL A 2 3.32 11.37 1.92
C VAL A 2 3.51 10.05 1.19
N THR A 3 4.27 10.04 0.08
CA THR A 3 4.60 8.81 -0.65
C THR A 3 5.60 7.94 0.14
N PRO A 4 5.74 6.64 -0.18
CA PRO A 4 6.71 5.76 0.47
C PRO A 4 8.15 6.29 0.49
N ILE A 5 8.59 6.97 -0.56
CA ILE A 5 9.94 7.57 -0.63
C ILE A 5 10.11 8.73 0.35
N GLU A 6 9.11 9.60 0.50
CA GLU A 6 9.16 10.70 1.45
C GLU A 6 9.02 10.20 2.89
N PHE A 7 8.22 9.15 3.10
CA PHE A 7 8.13 8.48 4.39
C PHE A 7 9.51 7.90 4.80
N ALA A 8 10.22 7.26 3.87
CA ALA A 8 11.55 6.72 4.14
C ALA A 8 12.54 7.79 4.60
N LYS A 9 12.53 8.99 3.99
CA LYS A 9 13.38 10.12 4.42
C LYS A 9 13.10 10.54 5.85
N ALA A 10 11.85 10.44 6.31
CA ALA A 10 11.48 10.80 7.66
C ALA A 10 11.96 9.76 8.69
N VAL A 11 11.85 8.47 8.39
CA VAL A 11 12.10 7.41 9.40
C VAL A 11 13.53 6.86 9.41
N LEU A 12 14.23 6.88 8.28
CA LEU A 12 15.61 6.37 8.18
C LEU A 12 16.59 7.06 9.15
N PRO A 13 16.57 8.40 9.33
CA PRO A 13 17.45 9.08 10.30
C PRO A 13 17.24 8.61 11.75
N HIS A 14 16.11 7.98 12.03
CA HIS A 14 15.77 7.43 13.35
C HIS A 14 16.09 5.93 13.48
N GLY A 15 16.84 5.35 12.54
CA GLY A 15 17.31 3.97 12.60
C GLY A 15 16.30 2.92 12.13
N VAL A 16 15.14 3.33 11.60
CA VAL A 16 14.18 2.39 10.99
C VAL A 16 14.72 1.93 9.65
N THR A 17 14.99 0.62 9.51
CA THR A 17 15.59 0.04 8.29
C THR A 17 14.61 -0.84 7.50
N THR A 18 13.50 -1.25 8.11
CA THR A 18 12.46 -2.06 7.49
C THR A 18 11.08 -1.70 8.01
N VAL A 19 10.09 -1.66 7.13
CA VAL A 19 8.67 -1.54 7.48
C VAL A 19 7.84 -2.57 6.73
N ILE A 20 6.79 -3.06 7.38
CA ILE A 20 5.75 -3.91 6.80
C ILE A 20 4.46 -3.11 6.89
N THR A 21 3.86 -2.79 5.74
CA THR A 21 2.73 -1.87 5.67
C THR A 21 1.58 -2.45 4.86
N ASP A 22 0.35 -2.04 5.17
CA ASP A 22 -0.86 -2.41 4.45
C ASP A 22 -1.41 -1.18 3.71
N PRO A 23 -1.44 -1.16 2.37
CA PRO A 23 -1.90 -0.01 1.60
C PRO A 23 -3.43 0.03 1.46
N HIS A 24 -4.20 -0.29 2.51
CA HIS A 24 -5.65 -0.46 2.40
C HIS A 24 -6.42 0.83 2.13
N GLU A 25 -5.88 1.98 2.52
CA GLU A 25 -6.50 3.28 2.27
C GLU A 25 -6.47 3.61 0.77
N ILE A 26 -5.30 3.49 0.13
CA ILE A 26 -5.19 3.73 -1.31
C ILE A 26 -5.85 2.62 -2.12
N ALA A 27 -5.91 1.39 -1.60
CA ALA A 27 -6.64 0.30 -2.24
C ALA A 27 -8.15 0.53 -2.23
N ASN A 28 -8.71 1.05 -1.13
CA ASN A 28 -10.12 1.46 -1.08
C ASN A 28 -10.44 2.58 -2.08
N VAL A 29 -9.48 3.46 -2.41
CA VAL A 29 -9.68 4.55 -3.37
C VAL A 29 -9.44 4.11 -4.82
N SER A 30 -8.37 3.36 -5.08
CA SER A 30 -7.83 3.11 -6.43
C SER A 30 -7.56 1.64 -6.76
N GLY A 31 -7.92 0.71 -5.87
CA GLY A 31 -7.75 -0.73 -6.06
C GLY A 31 -6.30 -1.14 -6.34
N ALA A 32 -6.13 -2.14 -7.21
CA ALA A 32 -4.83 -2.69 -7.57
C ALA A 32 -3.86 -1.63 -8.15
N LYS A 33 -4.37 -0.61 -8.86
CA LYS A 33 -3.54 0.49 -9.36
C LYS A 33 -2.90 1.30 -8.23
N GLY A 34 -3.64 1.51 -7.13
CA GLY A 34 -3.14 2.15 -5.93
C GLY A 34 -2.04 1.33 -5.25
N ILE A 35 -2.23 0.00 -5.18
CA ILE A 35 -1.23 -0.94 -4.66
C ILE A 35 0.04 -0.90 -5.52
N SER A 36 -0.08 -1.05 -6.84
CA SER A 36 1.05 -0.96 -7.77
C SER A 36 1.80 0.37 -7.62
N PHE A 37 1.09 1.49 -7.51
CA PHE A 37 1.71 2.79 -7.30
C PHE A 37 2.58 2.82 -6.04
N MET A 38 2.07 2.30 -4.91
CA MET A 38 2.83 2.28 -3.66
C MET A 38 4.08 1.41 -3.76
N ILE A 39 3.97 0.24 -4.41
CA ILE A 39 5.10 -0.66 -4.65
C ILE A 39 6.16 0.02 -5.52
N GLU A 40 5.76 0.69 -6.61
CA GLU A 40 6.69 1.41 -7.50
C GLU A 40 7.37 2.61 -6.82
N GLN A 41 6.68 3.29 -5.90
CA GLN A 41 7.30 4.35 -5.10
C GLN A 41 8.28 3.77 -4.07
N ALA A 42 7.94 2.66 -3.43
CA ALA A 42 8.78 1.99 -2.45
C ALA A 42 10.10 1.49 -3.05
N LYS A 43 10.11 1.01 -4.30
CA LYS A 43 11.33 0.60 -5.02
C LYS A 43 12.39 1.70 -5.14
N LYS A 44 11.99 2.97 -5.00
CA LYS A 44 12.88 4.14 -5.10
C LYS A 44 13.47 4.56 -3.74
N ALA A 45 12.99 3.97 -2.64
CA ALA A 45 13.42 4.32 -1.30
C ALA A 45 14.64 3.47 -0.86
N PRO A 46 15.60 4.05 -0.13
CA PRO A 46 16.68 3.29 0.50
C PRO A 46 16.25 2.59 1.81
N LEU A 47 14.95 2.36 1.99
CA LEU A 47 14.32 1.69 3.13
C LEU A 47 13.70 0.37 2.63
N ASN A 48 13.81 -0.72 3.39
CA ASN A 48 13.09 -1.96 3.03
C ASN A 48 11.61 -1.80 3.35
N ILE A 49 10.77 -1.69 2.31
CA ILE A 49 9.32 -1.57 2.48
C ILE A 49 8.68 -2.84 1.92
N ARG A 50 8.00 -3.59 2.79
CA ARG A 50 7.23 -4.80 2.46
C ARG A 50 5.75 -4.48 2.55
N PHE A 51 4.95 -5.05 1.66
CA PHE A 51 3.51 -4.81 1.60
C PHE A 51 2.73 -6.05 1.99
N MET A 52 1.72 -5.85 2.82
CA MET A 52 0.60 -6.78 2.96
C MET A 52 -0.40 -6.51 1.83
N LEU A 53 -1.15 -7.54 1.44
CA LEU A 53 -2.23 -7.38 0.47
C LEU A 53 -3.52 -6.99 1.20
N PRO A 54 -4.18 -5.88 0.83
CA PRO A 54 -5.42 -5.45 1.46
C PRO A 54 -6.51 -6.51 1.32
N SER A 55 -7.10 -6.91 2.44
CA SER A 55 -8.04 -8.04 2.51
C SER A 55 -9.51 -7.63 2.41
N CYS A 56 -9.85 -6.39 2.75
CA CYS A 56 -11.23 -5.92 2.86
C CYS A 56 -11.43 -4.61 2.09
N VAL A 57 -11.76 -4.71 0.80
CA VAL A 57 -12.05 -3.56 -0.06
C VAL A 57 -13.35 -3.83 -0.84
N PRO A 58 -14.50 -3.21 -0.48
CA PRO A 58 -14.74 -2.38 0.72
C PRO A 58 -14.69 -3.20 2.02
N ALA A 59 -14.68 -2.51 3.17
CA ALA A 59 -14.68 -3.15 4.48
C ALA A 59 -16.00 -3.87 4.80
N ALA A 60 -17.14 -3.34 4.32
CA ALA A 60 -18.46 -3.96 4.49
C ALA A 60 -19.27 -3.97 3.19
N SER A 61 -20.20 -4.93 3.06
CA SER A 61 -21.00 -5.15 1.85
C SER A 61 -21.98 -4.02 1.51
N PHE A 62 -22.33 -3.19 2.49
CA PHE A 62 -23.24 -2.05 2.34
C PHE A 62 -22.50 -0.73 2.06
N GLU A 63 -21.17 -0.73 2.08
CA GLU A 63 -20.35 0.46 1.79
C GLU A 63 -20.04 0.61 0.31
N ARG A 64 -19.58 1.81 -0.07
CA ARG A 64 -19.09 2.11 -1.41
C ARG A 64 -17.68 2.67 -1.35
N SER A 65 -16.74 1.92 -1.91
CA SER A 65 -15.34 2.29 -2.12
C SER A 65 -15.10 2.64 -3.59
N GLY A 66 -13.94 3.23 -3.89
CA GLY A 66 -13.48 3.49 -5.26
C GLY A 66 -13.07 2.22 -6.03
N ALA A 67 -12.91 1.09 -5.34
CA ALA A 67 -12.62 -0.21 -5.93
C ALA A 67 -13.25 -1.37 -5.14
N VAL A 68 -13.37 -2.54 -5.76
CA VAL A 68 -13.65 -3.81 -5.09
C VAL A 68 -12.49 -4.74 -5.42
N LEU A 69 -11.87 -5.36 -4.41
CA LEU A 69 -10.78 -6.32 -4.63
C LEU A 69 -11.20 -7.73 -4.28
N LYS A 70 -10.97 -8.65 -5.21
CA LYS A 70 -11.13 -10.10 -5.04
C LYS A 70 -9.77 -10.77 -5.02
N ALA A 71 -9.74 -12.05 -4.63
CA ALA A 71 -8.52 -12.84 -4.61
C ALA A 71 -7.78 -12.86 -5.97
N GLU A 72 -8.53 -12.85 -7.08
CA GLU A 72 -7.97 -12.81 -8.44
C GLU A 72 -7.22 -11.51 -8.74
N ASP A 73 -7.69 -10.37 -8.21
CA ASP A 73 -7.05 -9.06 -8.39
C ASP A 73 -5.71 -8.95 -7.63
N LEU A 74 -5.55 -9.76 -6.58
CA LEU A 74 -4.40 -9.75 -5.67
C LEU A 74 -3.31 -10.76 -6.05
N LYS A 75 -3.67 -11.83 -6.76
CA LYS A 75 -2.76 -12.91 -7.20
C LYS A 75 -1.50 -12.45 -7.95
N PRO A 76 -1.49 -11.35 -8.74
CA PRO A 76 -0.30 -10.91 -9.46
C PRO A 76 0.81 -10.28 -8.62
N PHE A 77 0.56 -9.98 -7.34
CA PHE A 77 1.52 -9.35 -6.42
C PHE A 77 2.28 -10.40 -5.59
#